data_AF-A0A7S1FTB0-F1
#
_entry.id   AF-A0A7S1FTB0-F1
#
_cell.length_a   1.000
_cell.length_b   1.000
_cell.length_c   1.000
_cell.angle_alpha   90.00
_cell.angle_beta   90.00
_cell.angle_gamma   90.00
#
_symmetry.space_group_name_H-M   'P 1'
#
loop_
_entity.id
_entity.type
_entity.pdbx_description
1 polymer ?
#
loop_
_entity_poly.entity_id
_entity_poly.type
_entity_poly.pdbx_seq_one_letter_code
_entity_poly.pdbx_strand_id
1 'polypeptide(L)'
;AERAGSPGTADAPPDAEVPEPPERLGFVARYVGSSEFLSQHADLEKLNICAHQCAMRNADEYVVEAILTYEKLPLLITDLLATELWRTHAFPHLLPSLASNRNVLRTYFTLYHECTLVSLLHTLFYHRRAVEALDQLSVELVDYCARRMASLAVPEDRNDAVRRQRRPLSGDARQEHLLGRTAAEELEEHRLETQYRSAVGSVAIARYLCEHFEALPLAAQARILETHDWLLMLVSLV
;
A
#
# COMPACT_ATOMS: atom_id res chain seq x y z
N ALA A 1 42.61 -1.97 -44.09
CA ALA A 1 41.48 -2.63 -43.41
C ALA A 1 42.13 -3.60 -42.43
N GLU A 2 42.03 -3.48 -41.12
CA GLU A 2 40.85 -3.21 -40.30
C GLU A 2 41.15 -2.21 -39.17
N ARG A 3 40.10 -1.50 -38.76
CA ARG A 3 40.10 -0.49 -37.69
C ARG A 3 40.06 -1.19 -36.33
N ALA A 4 41.00 -0.84 -35.46
CA ALA A 4 40.86 -1.05 -34.02
C ALA A 4 39.75 -0.12 -33.50
N GLY A 5 38.62 -0.70 -33.10
CA GLY A 5 37.56 0.01 -32.40
C GLY A 5 37.91 0.14 -30.92
N SER A 6 38.06 1.38 -30.46
CA SER A 6 38.11 1.71 -29.04
C SER A 6 36.86 1.19 -28.32
N PRO A 7 36.96 0.67 -27.08
CA PRO A 7 35.78 0.44 -26.27
C PRO A 7 35.19 1.80 -25.93
N GLY A 8 33.97 2.03 -26.40
CA GLY A 8 33.18 3.20 -26.07
C GLY A 8 33.07 3.32 -24.55
N THR A 9 33.36 4.52 -24.07
CA THR A 9 32.93 5.04 -22.78
C THR A 9 31.46 4.69 -22.61
N ALA A 10 31.17 3.79 -21.66
CA ALA A 10 29.82 3.54 -21.22
C ALA A 10 29.24 4.87 -20.74
N ASP A 11 28.26 5.37 -21.49
CA ASP A 11 27.44 6.51 -21.16
C ASP A 11 26.87 6.26 -19.76
N ALA A 12 27.37 7.00 -18.77
CA ALA A 12 26.74 7.02 -17.46
C ALA A 12 25.31 7.54 -17.67
N PRO A 13 24.27 6.85 -17.15
CA PRO A 13 22.93 7.40 -17.22
C PRO A 13 22.94 8.78 -16.55
N PRO A 14 22.26 9.77 -17.15
CA PRO A 14 22.23 11.14 -16.62
C PRO A 14 21.72 11.08 -15.19
N ASP A 15 22.35 11.88 -14.32
CA ASP A 15 21.98 12.13 -12.93
C ASP A 15 20.47 11.97 -12.74
N ALA A 16 20.05 10.77 -12.34
CA ALA A 16 18.69 10.53 -11.93
C ALA A 16 18.61 11.21 -10.58
N GLU A 17 18.16 12.47 -10.57
CA GLU A 17 17.77 13.19 -9.37
C GLU A 17 17.04 12.21 -8.47
N VAL A 18 17.70 11.81 -7.39
CA VAL A 18 17.11 10.97 -6.36
C VAL A 18 15.90 11.76 -5.88
N PRO A 19 14.66 11.28 -6.07
CA PRO A 19 13.52 12.02 -5.58
C PRO A 19 13.63 12.05 -4.06
N GLU A 20 13.96 13.21 -3.51
CA GLU A 20 13.98 13.40 -2.07
C GLU A 20 12.61 13.02 -1.53
N PRO A 21 12.54 12.17 -0.49
CA PRO A 21 11.26 11.81 0.09
C PRO A 21 10.59 13.10 0.58
N PRO A 22 9.29 13.29 0.29
CA PRO A 22 8.62 14.55 0.57
C PRO A 22 8.84 14.99 2.01
N GLU A 23 9.23 16.26 2.22
CA GLU A 23 9.60 16.79 3.54
C GLU A 23 8.49 16.56 4.60
N ARG A 24 7.23 16.50 4.15
CA ARG A 24 6.04 16.30 4.97
C ARG A 24 5.39 14.95 4.69
N LEU A 25 5.93 13.91 5.30
CA LEU A 25 5.18 12.66 5.52
C LEU A 25 4.55 12.75 6.91
N GLY A 26 3.31 12.28 7.10
CA GLY A 26 2.62 12.36 8.39
C GLY A 26 1.43 13.33 8.40
N PHE A 27 0.24 12.80 8.18
CA PHE A 27 -1.02 13.50 8.40
C PHE A 27 -1.79 12.93 9.59
N VAL A 28 -2.39 13.85 10.34
CA VAL A 28 -3.52 13.55 11.22
C VAL A 28 -4.73 13.24 10.34
N ALA A 29 -5.52 12.22 10.68
CA ALA A 29 -6.72 11.77 9.95
C ALA A 29 -7.69 12.91 9.50
N ARG A 30 -7.63 14.08 10.17
CA ARG A 30 -8.40 15.30 9.83
C ARG A 30 -8.08 15.92 8.46
N TYR A 31 -6.91 15.64 7.88
CA TYR A 31 -6.47 16.25 6.62
C TYR A 31 -6.64 15.32 5.40
N VAL A 32 -7.10 14.09 5.61
CA VAL A 32 -7.30 13.11 4.55
C VAL A 32 -8.29 13.66 3.51
N GLY A 33 -7.87 13.70 2.25
CA GLY A 33 -8.64 14.24 1.12
C GLY A 33 -8.41 15.72 0.78
N SER A 34 -7.58 16.45 1.55
CA SER A 34 -7.19 17.84 1.26
C SER A 34 -6.34 17.97 -0.01
N SER A 35 -6.07 19.20 -0.48
CA SER A 35 -5.18 19.42 -1.64
C SER A 35 -3.76 18.95 -1.37
N GLU A 36 -3.30 19.19 -0.15
CA GLU A 36 -1.97 18.82 0.32
C GLU A 36 -1.84 17.30 0.39
N PHE A 37 -2.87 16.61 0.90
CA PHE A 37 -2.93 15.15 0.92
C PHE A 37 -2.82 14.55 -0.49
N LEU A 38 -3.53 15.10 -1.48
CA LEU A 38 -3.44 14.62 -2.86
C LEU A 38 -2.08 14.89 -3.50
N SER A 39 -1.44 16.02 -3.18
CA SER A 39 -0.09 16.31 -3.65
C SER A 39 0.88 15.25 -3.10
N GLN A 40 0.81 14.97 -1.80
CA GLN A 40 1.63 13.94 -1.17
C GLN A 40 1.34 12.55 -1.75
N HIS A 41 0.07 12.21 -2.00
CA HIS A 41 -0.28 10.96 -2.68
C HIS A 41 0.41 10.85 -4.06
N ALA A 42 0.41 11.93 -4.85
CA ALA A 42 1.08 11.94 -6.13
C ALA A 42 2.61 11.76 -6.00
N ASP A 43 3.23 12.36 -5.00
CA ASP A 43 4.66 12.21 -4.75
C ASP A 43 5.02 10.81 -4.24
N LEU A 44 4.19 10.22 -3.37
CA LEU A 44 4.31 8.84 -2.92
C LEU A 44 4.12 7.85 -4.06
N GLU A 45 3.21 8.11 -4.99
CA GLU A 45 3.01 7.24 -6.16
C GLU A 45 4.24 7.26 -7.07
N LYS A 46 4.85 8.44 -7.31
CA LYS A 46 6.13 8.52 -8.04
C LYS A 46 7.23 7.73 -7.33
N LEU A 47 7.34 7.89 -6.00
CA LEU A 47 8.32 7.18 -5.21
C LEU A 47 8.12 5.65 -5.27
N ASN A 48 6.88 5.19 -5.20
CA ASN A 48 6.51 3.79 -5.34
C ASN A 48 6.88 3.23 -6.72
N ILE A 49 6.62 3.99 -7.80
CA ILE A 49 7.04 3.62 -9.16
C ILE A 49 8.56 3.51 -9.25
N CYS A 50 9.30 4.48 -8.71
CA CYS A 50 10.76 4.45 -8.67
C CYS A 50 11.29 3.23 -7.90
N ALA A 51 10.70 2.91 -6.73
CA ALA A 51 11.10 1.76 -5.93
C ALA A 51 10.95 0.44 -6.71
N HIS A 52 9.83 0.24 -7.40
CA HIS A 52 9.61 -0.92 -8.26
C HIS A 52 10.57 -0.97 -9.44
N GLN A 53 10.87 0.17 -10.07
CA GLN A 53 11.84 0.22 -11.17
C GLN A 53 13.27 -0.12 -10.72
N CYS A 54 13.70 0.35 -9.55
CA CYS A 54 14.98 -0.03 -8.95
C CYS A 54 15.05 -1.55 -8.74
N ALA A 55 14.01 -2.13 -8.12
CA ALA A 55 13.92 -3.56 -7.88
C ALA A 55 13.93 -4.39 -9.18
N MET A 56 13.17 -3.98 -10.21
CA MET A 56 13.13 -4.68 -11.50
C MET A 56 14.46 -4.66 -12.26
N ARG A 57 15.24 -3.58 -12.09
CA ARG A 57 16.53 -3.40 -12.78
C ARG A 57 17.70 -4.01 -12.01
N ASN A 58 17.48 -4.56 -10.81
CA ASN A 58 18.53 -4.90 -9.85
C ASN A 58 19.57 -3.78 -9.71
N ALA A 59 19.07 -2.53 -9.74
CA ALA A 59 19.90 -1.34 -9.55
C ALA A 59 20.04 -1.04 -8.05
N ASP A 60 20.89 -0.09 -7.69
CA ASP A 60 21.02 0.35 -6.30
C ASP A 60 19.65 0.83 -5.74
N GLU A 61 19.41 0.47 -4.49
CA GLU A 61 18.13 0.63 -3.79
C GLU A 61 17.97 2.04 -3.22
N TYR A 62 18.13 3.07 -4.07
CA TYR A 62 18.15 4.48 -3.65
C TYR A 62 16.91 4.88 -2.84
N VAL A 63 15.73 4.35 -3.18
CA VAL A 63 14.49 4.66 -2.45
C VAL A 63 14.51 4.08 -1.04
N VAL A 64 15.01 2.86 -0.87
CA VAL A 64 15.11 2.21 0.45
C VAL A 64 16.10 2.99 1.31
N GLU A 65 17.29 3.25 0.76
CA GLU A 65 18.34 3.98 1.48
C GLU A 65 17.89 5.41 1.84
N ALA A 66 17.16 6.11 0.96
CA ALA A 66 16.61 7.43 1.27
C ALA A 66 15.58 7.35 2.42
N ILE A 67 14.63 6.41 2.36
CA ILE A 67 13.61 6.26 3.42
C ILE A 67 14.25 5.96 4.78
N LEU A 68 15.29 5.13 4.81
CA LEU A 68 16.01 4.79 6.03
C LEU A 68 16.89 5.97 6.53
N THR A 69 17.64 6.59 5.63
CA THR A 69 18.55 7.71 5.96
C THR A 69 17.79 8.92 6.52
N TYR A 70 16.60 9.21 5.97
CA TYR A 70 15.77 10.33 6.41
C TYR A 70 14.70 9.93 7.45
N GLU A 71 14.78 8.73 8.02
CA GLU A 71 13.88 8.22 9.07
C GLU A 71 12.39 8.39 8.74
N LYS A 72 12.00 8.13 7.48
CA LYS A 72 10.63 8.37 7.00
C LYS A 72 9.67 7.21 7.24
N LEU A 73 10.18 6.06 7.66
CA LEU A 73 9.38 4.86 7.90
C LEU A 73 8.24 5.07 8.93
N PRO A 74 8.45 5.73 10.09
CA PRO A 74 7.36 6.05 11.02
C PRO A 74 6.21 6.83 10.42
N LEU A 75 6.52 7.72 9.50
CA LEU A 75 5.54 8.58 8.85
C LEU A 75 4.71 7.77 7.84
N LEU A 76 5.33 6.84 7.11
CA LEU A 76 4.62 5.91 6.22
C LEU A 76 3.65 5.01 6.99
N ILE A 77 4.07 4.48 8.14
CA ILE A 77 3.20 3.63 8.99
C ILE A 77 2.05 4.46 9.56
N THR A 78 2.34 5.66 10.07
CA THR A 78 1.29 6.56 10.59
C THR A 78 0.28 6.93 9.50
N ASP A 79 0.74 7.27 8.30
CA ASP A 79 -0.13 7.60 7.16
C ASP A 79 -0.97 6.39 6.72
N LEU A 80 -0.42 5.18 6.78
CA LEU A 80 -1.13 3.94 6.49
C LEU A 80 -2.29 3.73 7.47
N LEU A 81 -2.01 3.85 8.76
CA LEU A 81 -3.00 3.68 9.82
C LEU A 81 -4.07 4.79 9.79
N ALA A 82 -3.66 6.04 9.53
CA ALA A 82 -4.58 7.16 9.39
C ALA A 82 -5.54 6.96 8.20
N THR A 83 -5.01 6.45 7.08
CA THR A 83 -5.82 6.16 5.88
C THR A 83 -6.78 4.99 6.14
N GLU A 84 -6.32 3.93 6.81
CA GLU A 84 -7.20 2.83 7.25
C GLU A 84 -8.34 3.36 8.14
N LEU A 85 -8.01 4.18 9.13
CA LEU A 85 -8.97 4.71 10.10
C LEU A 85 -10.00 5.60 9.41
N TRP A 86 -9.54 6.48 8.51
CA TRP A 86 -10.42 7.33 7.72
C TRP A 86 -11.36 6.50 6.82
N ARG A 87 -10.82 5.50 6.11
CA ARG A 87 -11.62 4.60 5.26
C ARG A 87 -12.67 3.83 6.06
N THR A 88 -12.33 3.42 7.29
CA THR A 88 -13.20 2.58 8.12
C THR A 88 -14.28 3.39 8.83
N HIS A 89 -13.95 4.59 9.32
CA HIS A 89 -14.85 5.37 10.19
C HIS A 89 -15.37 6.65 9.56
N ALA A 90 -14.59 7.36 8.75
CA ALA A 90 -15.02 8.62 8.17
C ALA A 90 -15.78 8.42 6.84
N PHE A 91 -15.24 7.58 5.95
CA PHE A 91 -15.80 7.36 4.62
C PHE A 91 -17.30 6.98 4.63
N PRO A 92 -17.80 6.04 5.46
CA PRO A 92 -19.22 5.66 5.44
C PRO A 92 -20.16 6.83 5.75
N HIS A 93 -19.74 7.75 6.63
CA HIS A 93 -20.51 8.94 6.98
C HIS A 93 -20.41 10.05 5.94
N LEU A 94 -19.30 10.09 5.19
CA LEU A 94 -19.06 11.08 4.14
C LEU A 94 -19.65 10.65 2.79
N LEU A 95 -19.90 9.36 2.58
CA LEU A 95 -20.38 8.79 1.31
C LEU A 95 -21.58 9.54 0.71
N PRO A 96 -22.67 9.86 1.44
CA PRO A 96 -23.80 10.58 0.87
C PRO A 96 -23.43 11.96 0.33
N SER A 97 -22.56 12.68 1.06
CA SER A 97 -22.08 14.00 0.68
C SER A 97 -21.10 13.96 -0.49
N LEU A 98 -20.21 12.96 -0.53
CA LEU A 98 -19.24 12.77 -1.60
C LEU A 98 -19.91 12.37 -2.92
N ALA A 99 -20.93 11.50 -2.85
CA ALA A 99 -21.74 11.11 -4.00
C ALA A 99 -22.51 12.31 -4.59
N SER A 100 -23.07 13.17 -3.73
CA SER A 100 -23.81 14.36 -4.15
C SER A 100 -22.92 15.43 -4.82
N ASN A 101 -21.70 15.61 -4.30
CA ASN A 101 -20.75 16.61 -4.79
C ASN A 101 -19.96 16.17 -6.03
N ARG A 102 -20.21 14.96 -6.57
CA ARG A 102 -19.50 14.36 -7.72
C ARG A 102 -17.98 14.32 -7.56
N ASN A 103 -17.47 14.30 -6.33
CA ASN A 103 -16.04 14.24 -6.01
C ASN A 103 -15.48 12.80 -6.09
N VAL A 104 -15.94 12.03 -7.06
CA VAL A 104 -15.67 10.58 -7.14
C VAL A 104 -14.19 10.30 -7.33
N LEU A 105 -13.54 10.94 -8.32
CA LEU A 105 -12.11 10.76 -8.61
C LEU A 105 -11.21 11.13 -7.44
N ARG A 106 -11.52 12.25 -6.76
CA ARG A 106 -10.75 12.71 -5.60
C ARG A 106 -10.84 11.72 -4.44
N THR A 107 -12.04 11.19 -4.22
CA THR A 107 -12.28 10.17 -3.19
C THR A 107 -11.58 8.86 -3.56
N TYR A 108 -11.59 8.48 -4.85
CA TYR A 108 -10.86 7.32 -5.34
C TYR A 108 -9.37 7.42 -5.01
N PHE A 109 -8.69 8.52 -5.33
CA PHE A 109 -7.28 8.71 -4.97
C PHE A 109 -7.04 8.65 -3.46
N THR A 110 -7.99 9.15 -2.67
CA THR A 110 -7.93 9.09 -1.22
C THR A 110 -8.01 7.66 -0.69
N LEU A 111 -8.91 6.85 -1.26
CA LEU A 111 -9.03 5.43 -0.95
C LEU A 111 -7.81 4.62 -1.46
N TYR A 112 -7.27 5.00 -2.62
CA TYR A 112 -6.17 4.30 -3.27
C TYR A 112 -4.82 4.56 -2.58
N HIS A 113 -4.70 5.66 -1.84
CA HIS A 113 -3.50 5.99 -1.07
C HIS A 113 -3.05 4.85 -0.15
N GLU A 114 -3.98 4.12 0.46
CA GLU A 114 -3.68 2.93 1.27
C GLU A 114 -2.93 1.87 0.46
N CYS A 115 -3.35 1.62 -0.79
CA CYS A 115 -2.70 0.67 -1.69
C CYS A 115 -1.29 1.11 -2.06
N THR A 116 -1.08 2.41 -2.33
CA THR A 116 0.25 2.97 -2.63
C THR A 116 1.20 2.78 -1.46
N LEU A 117 0.75 3.05 -0.23
CA LEU A 117 1.55 2.83 0.98
C LEU A 117 1.90 1.36 1.20
N VAL A 118 0.91 0.46 1.09
CA VAL A 118 1.15 -0.99 1.21
C VAL A 118 2.11 -1.50 0.14
N SER A 119 1.96 -1.03 -1.10
CA SER A 119 2.86 -1.37 -2.22
C SER A 119 4.29 -0.90 -1.96
N LEU A 120 4.46 0.34 -1.48
CA LEU A 120 5.79 0.87 -1.17
C LEU A 120 6.42 0.10 0.00
N LEU A 121 5.67 -0.13 1.07
CA LEU A 121 6.13 -0.90 2.24
C LEU A 121 6.50 -2.34 1.89
N HIS A 122 5.74 -2.99 1.00
CA HIS A 122 6.12 -4.29 0.45
C HIS A 122 7.53 -4.22 -0.14
N THR A 123 7.78 -3.30 -1.07
CA THR A 123 9.10 -3.17 -1.71
C THR A 123 10.20 -2.85 -0.69
N LEU A 124 9.93 -2.02 0.32
CA LEU A 124 10.88 -1.70 1.38
C LEU A 124 11.22 -2.92 2.25
N PHE A 125 10.22 -3.70 2.68
CA PHE A 125 10.42 -4.83 3.60
C PHE A 125 11.01 -6.08 2.97
N TYR A 126 11.20 -6.09 1.65
CA TYR A 126 12.09 -7.04 1.01
C TYR A 126 13.52 -6.97 1.60
N HIS A 127 13.93 -5.81 2.12
CA HIS A 127 15.23 -5.61 2.74
C HIS A 127 15.14 -5.75 4.26
N ARG A 128 15.91 -6.69 4.84
CA ARG A 128 15.98 -6.92 6.29
C ARG A 128 16.20 -5.64 7.10
N ARG A 129 17.06 -4.73 6.62
CA ARG A 129 17.38 -3.45 7.30
C ARG A 129 16.13 -2.57 7.47
N ALA A 130 15.18 -2.63 6.55
CA ALA A 130 13.93 -1.90 6.66
C ALA A 130 12.99 -2.51 7.71
N VAL A 131 13.01 -3.84 7.86
CA VAL A 131 12.28 -4.51 8.94
C VAL A 131 12.90 -4.22 10.31
N GLU A 132 14.23 -4.21 10.41
CA GLU A 132 14.95 -3.81 11.64
C GLU A 132 14.64 -2.36 12.04
N ALA A 133 14.49 -1.46 11.06
CA ALA A 133 14.16 -0.06 11.30
C ALA A 133 12.72 0.17 11.80
N LEU A 134 11.84 -0.84 11.80
CA LEU A 134 10.49 -0.70 12.35
C LEU A 134 10.49 -0.51 13.86
N ASP A 135 11.42 -1.16 14.57
CA ASP A 135 11.46 -1.23 16.03
C ASP A 135 10.04 -1.39 16.62
N GLN A 136 9.58 -0.49 17.50
CA GLN A 136 8.28 -0.60 18.16
C GLN A 136 7.07 -0.45 17.22
N LEU A 137 7.22 0.20 16.07
CA LEU A 137 6.14 0.38 15.10
C LEU A 137 5.73 -0.92 14.41
N SER A 138 6.59 -1.94 14.48
CA SER A 138 6.26 -3.28 14.00
C SER A 138 4.98 -3.82 14.65
N VAL A 139 4.69 -3.45 15.90
CA VAL A 139 3.46 -3.84 16.60
C VAL A 139 2.21 -3.32 15.89
N GLU A 140 2.22 -2.06 15.48
CA GLU A 140 1.08 -1.43 14.79
C GLU A 140 0.90 -1.97 13.38
N LEU A 141 2.01 -2.24 12.69
CA LEU A 141 2.00 -2.86 11.37
C LEU A 141 1.51 -4.32 11.43
N VAL A 142 1.91 -5.09 12.44
CA VAL A 142 1.40 -6.45 12.68
C VAL A 142 -0.11 -6.43 12.90
N ASP A 143 -0.61 -5.48 13.70
CA ASP A 143 -2.04 -5.31 13.92
C ASP A 143 -2.80 -4.94 12.64
N TYR A 144 -2.22 -4.06 11.81
CA TYR A 144 -2.76 -3.70 10.50
C TYR A 144 -2.84 -4.93 9.58
N CYS A 145 -1.75 -5.67 9.44
CA CYS A 145 -1.69 -6.90 8.64
C CYS A 145 -2.71 -7.93 9.13
N ALA A 146 -2.87 -8.09 10.44
CA ALA A 146 -3.83 -9.02 11.02
C ALA A 146 -5.28 -8.65 10.66
N ARG A 147 -5.68 -7.38 10.82
CA ARG A 147 -7.02 -6.91 10.39
C ARG A 147 -7.26 -7.15 8.91
N ARG A 148 -6.24 -6.93 8.08
CA ARG A 148 -6.32 -7.11 6.63
C ARG A 148 -6.43 -8.58 6.24
N MET A 149 -5.62 -9.46 6.81
CA MET A 149 -5.72 -10.90 6.60
C MET A 149 -7.05 -11.47 7.09
N ALA A 150 -7.52 -11.06 8.27
CA ALA A 150 -8.83 -11.45 8.79
C ALA A 150 -9.97 -11.03 7.84
N SER A 151 -9.84 -9.88 7.17
CA SER A 151 -10.82 -9.44 6.17
C SER A 151 -10.84 -10.30 4.90
N LEU A 152 -9.74 -10.98 4.57
CA LEU A 152 -9.68 -11.95 3.47
C LEU A 152 -10.19 -13.34 3.87
N ALA A 153 -10.02 -13.70 5.15
CA ALA A 153 -10.48 -14.98 5.70
C ALA A 153 -12.01 -15.11 5.78
N VAL A 154 -12.76 -14.02 5.59
CA VAL A 154 -14.22 -14.06 5.51
C VAL A 154 -14.65 -14.82 4.25
N PRO A 155 -15.50 -15.87 4.37
CA PRO A 155 -16.01 -16.65 3.24
C PRO A 155 -16.57 -15.79 2.10
N GLU A 156 -16.36 -16.24 0.86
CA GLU A 156 -16.70 -15.51 -0.38
C GLU A 156 -18.17 -15.08 -0.45
N ASP A 157 -19.09 -15.88 0.10
CA ASP A 157 -20.53 -15.59 0.17
C ASP A 157 -20.84 -14.32 0.99
N ARG A 158 -19.98 -13.98 1.96
CA ARG A 158 -20.14 -12.83 2.87
C ARG A 158 -19.10 -11.75 2.64
N ASN A 159 -18.28 -11.88 1.60
CA ASN A 159 -17.17 -10.97 1.32
C ASN A 159 -17.28 -10.38 -0.09
N ASP A 160 -17.98 -9.25 -0.19
CA ASP A 160 -18.21 -8.56 -1.45
C ASP A 160 -16.90 -8.13 -2.16
N ALA A 161 -15.86 -7.80 -1.40
CA ALA A 161 -14.56 -7.41 -1.95
C ALA A 161 -13.89 -8.60 -2.67
N VAL A 162 -13.88 -9.77 -2.04
CA VAL A 162 -13.34 -11.00 -2.64
C VAL A 162 -14.22 -11.51 -3.77
N ARG A 163 -15.54 -11.53 -3.60
CA ARG A 163 -16.50 -12.01 -4.60
C ARG A 163 -16.37 -11.25 -5.92
N ARG A 164 -16.25 -9.92 -5.86
CA ARG A 164 -16.06 -9.07 -7.06
C ARG A 164 -14.77 -9.38 -7.82
N GLN A 165 -13.71 -9.75 -7.13
CA GLN A 165 -12.41 -10.06 -7.74
C GLN A 165 -12.35 -11.47 -8.31
N ARG A 166 -12.96 -12.45 -7.62
CA ARG A 166 -13.01 -13.85 -8.08
C ARG A 166 -14.06 -14.11 -9.15
N ARG A 167 -15.16 -13.37 -9.14
CA ARG A 167 -16.26 -13.48 -10.11
C ARG A 167 -16.56 -12.12 -10.75
N PRO A 168 -15.67 -11.62 -11.62
CA PRO A 168 -15.93 -10.38 -12.34
C PRO A 168 -17.14 -10.54 -13.26
N LEU A 169 -17.88 -9.45 -13.45
CA LEU A 169 -18.97 -9.38 -14.44
C LEU A 169 -18.41 -9.64 -15.85
N SER A 170 -19.18 -10.34 -16.68
CA SER A 170 -18.88 -10.49 -18.11
C SER A 170 -18.83 -9.11 -18.81
N GLY A 171 -18.11 -9.00 -19.93
CA GLY A 171 -17.88 -7.74 -20.63
C GLY A 171 -19.16 -6.93 -20.89
N ASP A 172 -20.19 -7.58 -21.43
CA ASP A 172 -21.47 -6.95 -21.76
C ASP A 172 -22.22 -6.49 -20.49
N ALA A 173 -22.32 -7.37 -19.49
CA ALA A 173 -22.96 -7.06 -18.20
C ALA A 173 -22.21 -5.97 -17.42
N ARG A 174 -20.87 -5.91 -17.55
CA ARG A 174 -20.05 -4.86 -16.94
C ARG A 174 -20.33 -3.51 -17.58
N GLN A 175 -20.48 -3.45 -18.90
CA GLN A 175 -20.80 -2.21 -19.59
C GLN A 175 -22.18 -1.68 -19.17
N GLU A 176 -23.20 -2.54 -19.12
CA GLU A 176 -24.53 -2.17 -18.64
C GLU A 176 -24.48 -1.65 -17.20
N HIS A 177 -23.75 -2.33 -16.33
CA HIS A 177 -23.55 -1.93 -14.93
C HIS A 177 -22.87 -0.55 -14.81
N LEU A 178 -21.82 -0.29 -15.59
CA LEU A 178 -21.11 1.00 -15.59
C LEU A 178 -22.00 2.16 -16.05
N LEU A 179 -22.96 1.91 -16.95
CA LEU A 179 -23.91 2.91 -17.42
C LEU A 179 -25.04 3.17 -16.41
N GLY A 180 -25.42 2.15 -15.63
CA GLY A 180 -26.51 2.23 -14.66
C GLY A 180 -26.11 2.65 -13.24
N ARG A 181 -24.82 2.59 -12.89
CA ARG A 181 -24.37 2.83 -11.50
C ARG A 181 -24.52 4.29 -11.06
N THR A 182 -24.86 4.45 -9.79
CA THR A 182 -24.85 5.74 -9.10
C THR A 182 -23.44 6.12 -8.63
N ALA A 183 -23.21 7.40 -8.35
CA ALA A 183 -21.93 7.86 -7.79
C ALA A 183 -21.62 7.23 -6.42
N ALA A 184 -22.65 6.89 -5.63
CA ALA A 184 -22.47 6.23 -4.34
C ALA A 184 -22.02 4.77 -4.51
N GLU A 185 -22.64 4.05 -5.47
CA GLU A 185 -22.23 2.68 -5.80
C GLU A 185 -20.82 2.63 -6.38
N GLU A 186 -20.45 3.58 -7.24
CA GLU A 186 -19.10 3.70 -7.78
C GLU A 186 -18.05 3.92 -6.69
N LEU A 187 -18.33 4.78 -5.71
CA LEU A 187 -17.43 5.01 -4.58
C LEU A 187 -17.28 3.78 -3.67
N GLU A 188 -18.36 3.06 -3.44
CA GLU A 188 -18.34 1.84 -2.65
C GLU A 188 -17.59 0.71 -3.36
N GLU A 189 -17.72 0.61 -4.69
CA GLU A 189 -16.90 -0.29 -5.51
C GLU A 189 -15.41 0.01 -5.39
N HIS A 190 -15.04 1.28 -5.48
CA HIS A 190 -13.67 1.71 -5.26
C HIS A 190 -13.17 1.35 -3.85
N ARG A 191 -13.99 1.53 -2.81
CA ARG A 191 -13.65 1.15 -1.44
C ARG A 191 -13.39 -0.35 -1.31
N LEU A 192 -14.23 -1.18 -1.92
CA LEU A 192 -14.08 -2.64 -1.91
C LEU A 192 -12.85 -3.10 -2.70
N GLU A 193 -12.59 -2.48 -3.85
CA GLU A 193 -11.40 -2.76 -4.66
C GLU A 193 -10.12 -2.42 -3.89
N THR A 194 -10.03 -1.23 -3.31
CA THR A 194 -8.84 -0.81 -2.57
C THR A 194 -8.64 -1.64 -1.32
N GLN A 195 -9.72 -1.96 -0.60
CA GLN A 195 -9.67 -2.87 0.56
C GLN A 195 -9.12 -4.26 0.19
N TYR A 196 -9.57 -4.84 -0.92
CA TYR A 196 -9.05 -6.12 -1.38
C TYR A 196 -7.56 -6.03 -1.73
N ARG A 197 -7.17 -5.02 -2.52
CA ARG A 197 -5.78 -4.83 -2.95
C ARG A 197 -4.83 -4.62 -1.77
N SER A 198 -5.18 -3.73 -0.84
CA SER A 198 -4.36 -3.49 0.35
C SER A 198 -4.31 -4.73 1.24
N ALA A 199 -5.39 -5.51 1.32
CA ALA A 199 -5.39 -6.75 2.09
C ALA A 199 -4.47 -7.82 1.49
N VAL A 200 -4.49 -8.01 0.16
CA VAL A 200 -3.56 -8.92 -0.52
C VAL A 200 -2.11 -8.46 -0.34
N GLY A 201 -1.84 -7.16 -0.52
CA GLY A 201 -0.50 -6.61 -0.28
C GLY A 201 -0.04 -6.78 1.17
N SER A 202 -0.96 -6.72 2.14
CA SER A 202 -0.66 -6.95 3.56
C SER A 202 -0.22 -8.38 3.86
N VAL A 203 -0.68 -9.38 3.08
CA VAL A 203 -0.20 -10.77 3.19
C VAL A 203 1.27 -10.86 2.77
N ALA A 204 1.68 -10.11 1.73
CA ALA A 204 3.08 -10.05 1.31
C ALA A 204 3.96 -9.38 2.38
N ILE A 205 3.49 -8.28 2.97
CA ILE A 205 4.17 -7.65 4.12
C ILE A 205 4.28 -8.64 5.29
N ALA A 206 3.19 -9.32 5.63
CA ALA A 206 3.19 -10.32 6.71
C ALA A 206 4.22 -11.43 6.47
N ARG A 207 4.38 -11.89 5.22
CA ARG A 207 5.45 -12.83 4.85
C ARG A 207 6.83 -12.28 5.18
N TYR A 208 7.17 -11.04 4.81
CA TYR A 208 8.48 -10.46 5.09
C TYR A 208 8.74 -10.28 6.58
N LEU A 209 7.72 -9.90 7.36
CA LEU A 209 7.82 -9.82 8.81
C LEU A 209 8.10 -11.21 9.43
N CYS A 210 7.50 -12.28 8.91
CA CYS A 210 7.81 -13.64 9.32
C CYS A 210 9.19 -14.11 8.84
N GLU A 211 9.62 -13.73 7.63
CA GLU A 211 10.94 -14.06 7.09
C GLU A 211 12.08 -13.43 7.92
N HIS A 212 11.82 -12.27 8.49
CA HIS A 212 12.75 -11.55 9.36
C HIS A 212 12.27 -11.51 10.82
N PHE A 213 11.60 -12.56 11.28
CA PHE A 213 10.99 -12.63 12.61
C PHE A 213 11.98 -12.32 13.75
N GLU A 214 13.22 -12.79 13.63
CA GLU A 214 14.29 -12.54 14.62
C GLU A 214 14.72 -11.07 14.72
N ALA A 215 14.47 -10.28 13.67
CA ALA A 215 14.77 -8.85 13.67
C ALA A 215 13.69 -8.01 14.37
N LEU A 216 12.51 -8.57 14.61
CA LEU A 216 11.40 -7.88 15.25
C LEU A 216 11.59 -7.83 16.77
N PRO A 217 11.14 -6.76 17.45
CA PRO A 217 11.07 -6.75 18.91
C PRO A 217 10.17 -7.88 19.46
N LEU A 218 10.48 -8.34 20.67
CA LEU A 218 9.71 -9.39 21.35
C LEU A 218 8.20 -9.09 21.43
N ALA A 219 7.84 -7.82 21.58
CA ALA A 219 6.44 -7.39 21.60
C ALA A 219 5.71 -7.71 20.28
N ALA A 220 6.35 -7.49 19.13
CA ALA A 220 5.77 -7.82 17.83
C ALA A 220 5.76 -9.33 17.59
N GLN A 221 6.81 -10.04 18.00
CA GLN A 221 6.86 -11.50 17.94
C GLN A 221 5.71 -12.16 18.72
N ALA A 222 5.49 -11.72 19.96
CA ALA A 222 4.39 -12.20 20.80
C ALA A 222 3.03 -11.86 20.16
N ARG A 223 2.89 -10.70 19.51
CA ARG A 223 1.63 -10.31 18.87
C ARG A 223 1.30 -11.14 17.63
N ILE A 224 2.32 -11.53 16.86
CA ILE A 224 2.19 -12.45 15.71
C ILE A 224 1.74 -13.85 16.18
N LEU A 225 2.39 -14.39 17.21
CA LEU A 225 2.19 -15.78 17.65
C LEU A 225 1.00 -15.95 18.61
N GLU A 226 0.87 -15.08 19.61
CA GLU A 226 -0.07 -15.26 20.72
C GLU A 226 -1.35 -14.45 20.55
N THR A 227 -1.26 -13.20 20.06
CA THR A 227 -2.45 -12.34 19.93
C THR A 227 -3.25 -12.64 18.67
N HIS A 228 -2.60 -12.68 17.51
CA HIS A 228 -3.29 -12.86 16.23
C HIS A 228 -3.22 -14.26 15.66
N ASP A 229 -2.32 -15.12 16.17
CA ASP A 229 -2.06 -16.47 15.66
C ASP A 229 -2.00 -16.50 14.11
N TRP A 230 -0.97 -15.87 13.56
CA TRP A 230 -0.83 -15.76 12.10
C TRP A 230 -0.76 -17.12 11.41
N LEU A 231 -0.29 -18.17 12.09
CA LEU A 231 -0.28 -19.52 11.53
C LEU A 231 -1.70 -19.99 11.23
N LEU A 232 -2.62 -19.90 12.19
CA LEU A 232 -4.02 -20.26 11.96
C LEU A 232 -4.72 -19.33 10.97
N MET A 233 -4.43 -18.02 11.01
CA MET A 233 -5.02 -17.09 10.04
C MET A 233 -4.60 -17.42 8.61
N LEU A 234 -3.33 -17.73 8.35
CA LEU A 234 -2.84 -18.05 7.01
C LEU A 234 -3.45 -19.33 6.46
N VAL A 235 -3.73 -20.33 7.31
CA VAL A 235 -4.43 -21.57 6.89
C VAL A 235 -5.81 -21.26 6.30
N SER A 236 -6.53 -20.29 6.86
CA SER A 236 -7.86 -19.92 6.34
C SER A 236 -7.84 -19.22 4.97
N LEU A 237 -6.66 -18.80 4.49
CA LEU A 237 -6.49 -18.10 3.21
C LEU A 237 -6.14 -19.04 2.04
N VAL A 238 -5.81 -20.31 2.32
CA VAL A 238 -5.43 -21.35 1.34
C VAL A 238 -6.60 -22.27 1.07
#